data_AF-A0A957Q2K9-F1
#
_entry.id   AF-A0A957Q2K9-F1
#
_cell.length_a   1.000
_cell.length_b   1.000
_cell.length_c   1.000
_cell.angle_alpha   90.00
_cell.angle_beta   90.00
_cell.angle_gamma   90.00
#
_symmetry.space_group_name_H-M   'P 1'
#
loop_
_entity.id
_entity.type
_entity.pdbx_description
1 polymer ?
#
loop_
_entity_poly.entity_id
_entity_poly.type
_entity_poly.pdbx_seq_one_letter_code
_entity_poly.pdbx_strand_id
1 'polypeptide(L)'
;PALPAFFQQRVREILQRTPDPIYNRMAFNGHGDFVNHLMLPAKEIQPHAIAPQTTVSPIALNRNALVQLAAFQHSAQAKGATVVMIYPAIADNFWRYQDNQAVIAQLYDYIATHQIIRQLALPSDYVLPKQYFFDTVYHLSAEGRQMRTKRVAQTLKTALPVLACLNDCRNSSTASHPYP
;
A
#
# COMPACT_ATOMS: atom_id res chain seq x y z
N PRO A 1 -12.60 24.55 35.28
CA PRO A 1 -11.13 24.68 35.07
C PRO A 1 -10.86 25.03 33.61
N ALA A 2 -9.90 25.93 33.31
CA ALA A 2 -9.55 26.25 31.93
C ALA A 2 -8.85 25.06 31.26
N LEU A 3 -9.16 24.80 30.00
CA LEU A 3 -8.50 23.75 29.21
C LEU A 3 -7.01 24.10 28.99
N PRO A 4 -6.10 23.12 28.96
CA PRO A 4 -4.69 23.36 28.63
C PRO A 4 -4.52 24.08 27.28
N ALA A 5 -3.50 24.93 27.15
CA ALA A 5 -3.27 25.74 25.96
C ALA A 5 -3.16 24.92 24.66
N PHE A 6 -2.47 23.77 24.69
CA PHE A 6 -2.35 22.88 23.54
C PHE A 6 -3.71 22.32 23.09
N PHE A 7 -4.61 22.06 24.04
CA PHE A 7 -5.96 21.57 23.76
C PHE A 7 -6.82 22.69 23.14
N GLN A 8 -6.71 23.92 23.67
CA GLN A 8 -7.39 25.08 23.08
C GLN A 8 -6.91 25.40 21.66
N GLN A 9 -5.61 25.25 21.40
CA GLN A 9 -5.04 25.38 20.06
C GLN A 9 -5.58 24.30 19.12
N ARG A 10 -5.58 23.03 19.56
CA ARG A 10 -6.09 21.92 18.75
C ARG A 10 -7.58 22.05 18.44
N VAL A 11 -8.38 22.49 19.41
CA VAL A 11 -9.81 22.78 19.20
C VAL A 11 -9.99 23.93 18.19
N ARG A 12 -9.21 25.02 18.31
CA ARG A 12 -9.22 26.10 17.32
C ARG A 12 -8.85 25.62 15.92
N GLU A 13 -7.79 24.82 15.79
CA GLU A 13 -7.39 24.21 14.52
C GLU A 13 -8.52 23.36 13.92
N ILE A 14 -9.20 22.53 14.73
CA ILE A 14 -10.32 21.72 14.27
C ILE A 14 -11.49 22.59 13.80
N LEU A 15 -11.84 23.62 14.56
CA LEU A 15 -12.95 24.52 14.24
C LEU A 15 -12.68 25.42 13.02
N GLN A 16 -11.41 25.74 12.75
CA GLN A 16 -10.99 26.57 11.62
C GLN A 16 -10.60 25.75 10.39
N ARG A 17 -10.57 24.42 10.48
CA ARG A 17 -10.14 23.57 9.37
C ARG A 17 -11.22 23.55 8.29
N THR A 18 -10.96 24.23 7.18
CA THR A 18 -11.71 23.99 5.96
C THR A 18 -11.50 22.53 5.52
N PRO A 19 -12.56 21.80 5.12
CA PRO A 19 -12.42 20.46 4.61
C PRO A 19 -11.39 20.42 3.48
N ASP A 20 -10.44 19.49 3.54
CA ASP A 20 -9.51 19.29 2.45
C ASP A 20 -10.32 18.81 1.23
N PRO A 21 -10.29 19.53 0.09
CA PRO A 21 -11.10 19.20 -1.06
C PRO A 21 -10.73 17.84 -1.66
N ILE A 22 -9.50 17.35 -1.40
CA ILE A 22 -8.98 16.08 -1.87
C ILE A 22 -9.15 15.02 -0.77
N TYR A 23 -8.71 15.29 0.45
CA TYR A 23 -8.71 14.33 1.57
C TYR A 23 -9.92 14.50 2.50
N ASN A 24 -11.09 14.03 2.05
CA ASN A 24 -12.31 14.04 2.84
C ASN A 24 -13.12 12.75 2.68
N ARG A 25 -14.16 12.58 3.52
CA ARG A 25 -15.00 11.38 3.49
C ARG A 25 -15.71 11.16 2.15
N MET A 26 -16.07 12.24 1.45
CA MET A 26 -16.74 12.18 0.15
C MET A 26 -15.79 11.78 -0.98
N ALA A 27 -14.47 11.70 -0.71
CA ALA A 27 -13.47 11.33 -1.69
C ALA A 27 -13.36 9.83 -1.95
N PHE A 28 -14.15 9.02 -1.23
CA PHE A 28 -14.17 7.57 -1.33
C PHE A 28 -15.42 7.08 -2.08
N ASN A 29 -15.25 6.05 -2.92
CA ASN A 29 -16.39 5.40 -3.58
C ASN A 29 -17.11 4.42 -2.62
N GLY A 30 -18.19 3.78 -3.08
CA GLY A 30 -18.95 2.79 -2.29
C GLY A 30 -18.17 1.53 -1.90
N HIS A 31 -16.96 1.32 -2.43
CA HIS A 31 -16.06 0.23 -2.07
C HIS A 31 -14.97 0.65 -1.08
N GLY A 32 -14.95 1.93 -0.67
CA GLY A 32 -13.91 2.48 0.19
C GLY A 32 -12.61 2.81 -0.53
N ASP A 33 -12.61 2.88 -1.87
CA ASP A 33 -11.44 3.36 -2.62
C ASP A 33 -11.39 4.88 -2.62
N PHE A 34 -10.21 5.44 -2.38
CA PHE A 34 -9.94 6.86 -2.59
C PHE A 34 -9.85 7.18 -4.09
N VAL A 35 -10.76 8.02 -4.60
CA VAL A 35 -10.95 8.25 -6.05
C VAL A 35 -10.94 9.72 -6.49
N ASN A 36 -11.04 10.66 -5.55
CA ASN A 36 -11.26 12.07 -5.88
C ASN A 36 -10.07 12.73 -6.59
N HIS A 37 -8.87 12.17 -6.44
CA HIS A 37 -7.66 12.68 -7.09
C HIS A 37 -7.43 12.13 -8.51
N LEU A 38 -8.19 11.12 -8.94
CA LEU A 38 -7.87 10.37 -10.16
C LEU A 38 -7.96 11.19 -11.45
N MET A 39 -8.80 12.22 -11.46
CA MET A 39 -8.99 13.12 -12.61
C MET A 39 -8.26 14.45 -12.44
N LEU A 40 -7.49 14.60 -11.35
CA LEU A 40 -6.73 15.82 -11.08
C LEU A 40 -5.32 15.70 -11.65
N PRO A 41 -4.72 16.80 -12.12
CA PRO A 41 -3.32 16.80 -12.54
C PRO A 41 -2.43 16.42 -11.36
N ALA A 42 -1.37 15.65 -11.64
CA ALA A 42 -0.36 15.34 -10.64
C ALA A 42 0.24 16.64 -10.08
N LYS A 43 0.36 16.68 -8.75
CA LYS A 43 1.06 17.75 -8.06
C LYS A 43 2.54 17.45 -8.05
N GLU A 44 3.35 18.51 -7.97
CA GLU A 44 4.75 18.31 -7.69
C GLU A 44 4.91 17.65 -6.31
N ILE A 45 5.45 16.43 -6.29
CA ILE A 45 5.82 15.76 -5.03
C ILE A 45 6.92 16.59 -4.39
N GLN A 46 6.52 17.34 -3.37
CA GLN A 46 7.42 18.21 -2.65
C GLN A 46 8.50 17.40 -1.92
N PRO A 47 9.76 17.85 -1.91
CA PRO A 47 10.84 17.16 -1.20
C PRO A 47 10.56 16.95 0.29
N HIS A 48 9.72 17.77 0.91
CA HIS A 48 9.32 17.67 2.32
C HIS A 48 8.13 16.72 2.57
N ALA A 49 7.45 16.22 1.52
CA ALA A 49 6.53 15.08 1.61
C ALA A 49 7.29 13.75 1.81
N ILE A 50 8.60 13.78 1.57
CA ILE A 50 9.59 12.90 2.18
C ILE A 50 9.96 13.63 3.47
N ALA A 51 9.26 13.39 4.58
CA ALA A 51 9.53 14.17 5.79
C ALA A 51 11.05 14.08 6.12
N PRO A 52 11.70 15.17 6.59
CA PRO A 52 13.06 15.09 7.12
C PRO A 52 13.18 14.15 8.34
N GLN A 53 12.07 13.60 8.83
CA GLN A 53 11.98 12.56 9.86
C GLN A 53 11.65 11.15 9.31
N THR A 54 11.47 11.00 8.00
CA THR A 54 11.35 9.70 7.32
C THR A 54 12.67 9.27 6.68
N THR A 55 13.80 9.61 7.32
CA THR A 55 14.89 8.65 7.33
C THR A 55 14.27 7.35 7.83
N VAL A 56 14.37 6.28 7.04
CA VAL A 56 14.49 4.99 7.72
C VAL A 56 15.85 5.07 8.38
N SER A 57 15.91 5.73 9.55
CA SER A 57 16.96 5.56 10.55
C SER A 57 17.16 4.04 10.71
N PRO A 58 18.21 3.52 11.34
CA PRO A 58 18.16 2.15 11.86
C PRO A 58 17.01 2.04 12.88
N ILE A 59 15.77 2.08 12.39
CA ILE A 59 14.52 1.82 13.07
C ILE A 59 14.68 0.36 13.36
N ALA A 60 15.03 0.08 14.62
CA ALA A 60 14.99 -1.25 15.16
C ALA A 60 13.71 -1.90 14.63
N LEU A 61 13.86 -3.00 13.89
CA LEU A 61 12.76 -3.73 13.29
C LEU A 61 11.62 -3.78 14.29
N ASN A 62 10.42 -3.38 13.87
CA ASN A 62 9.27 -3.40 14.76
C ASN A 62 8.87 -4.87 15.00
N ARG A 63 9.52 -5.50 15.98
CA ARG A 63 9.35 -6.93 16.30
C ARG A 63 7.91 -7.24 16.67
N ASN A 64 7.20 -6.32 17.31
CA ASN A 64 5.79 -6.49 17.63
C ASN A 64 4.94 -6.60 16.36
N ALA A 65 5.17 -5.74 15.37
CA ALA A 65 4.47 -5.83 14.09
C ALA A 65 4.76 -7.15 13.38
N LEU A 66 6.01 -7.64 13.44
CA LEU A 66 6.41 -8.92 12.84
C LEU A 66 5.76 -10.12 13.55
N VAL A 67 5.65 -10.10 14.88
CA VAL A 67 4.93 -11.12 15.67
C VAL A 67 3.44 -11.13 15.29
N GLN A 68 2.82 -9.94 15.19
CA GLN A 68 1.42 -9.83 14.79
C GLN A 68 1.19 -10.35 13.36
N LEU A 69 2.13 -10.10 12.45
CA LEU A 69 2.07 -10.59 11.08
C LEU A 69 2.14 -12.12 11.01
N ALA A 70 3.05 -12.74 11.77
CA ALA A 70 3.14 -14.20 11.87
C ALA A 70 1.86 -14.79 12.47
N ALA A 71 1.35 -14.20 13.56
CA ALA A 71 0.11 -14.64 14.20
C ALA A 71 -1.10 -14.56 13.24
N PHE A 72 -1.18 -13.48 12.46
CA PHE A 72 -2.22 -13.33 11.43
C PHE A 72 -2.12 -14.42 10.36
N GLN A 73 -0.91 -14.69 9.84
CA GLN A 73 -0.70 -15.76 8.87
C GLN A 73 -1.20 -17.11 9.40
N HIS A 74 -0.80 -17.48 10.62
CA HIS A 74 -1.24 -18.74 11.24
C HIS A 74 -2.76 -18.79 11.43
N SER A 75 -3.35 -17.70 11.93
CA SER A 75 -4.81 -17.63 12.13
C SER A 75 -5.59 -17.74 10.82
N ALA A 76 -5.07 -17.22 9.72
CA ALA A 76 -5.72 -17.28 8.42
C ALA A 76 -5.54 -18.67 7.78
N GLN A 77 -4.34 -19.26 7.88
CA GLN A 77 -4.06 -20.62 7.41
C GLN A 77 -4.91 -21.67 8.11
N ALA A 78 -5.13 -21.54 9.43
CA ALA A 78 -6.03 -22.42 10.18
C ALA A 78 -7.49 -22.38 9.67
N LYS A 79 -7.87 -21.33 8.93
CA LYS A 79 -9.18 -21.18 8.29
C LYS A 79 -9.16 -21.54 6.79
N GLY A 80 -8.08 -22.15 6.30
CA GLY A 80 -7.92 -22.54 4.89
C GLY A 80 -7.54 -21.40 3.95
N ALA A 81 -7.20 -20.21 4.46
CA ALA A 81 -6.78 -19.08 3.64
C ALA A 81 -5.26 -19.10 3.40
N THR A 82 -4.85 -18.67 2.19
CA THR A 82 -3.43 -18.42 1.89
C THR A 82 -3.12 -16.95 2.10
N VAL A 83 -2.13 -16.67 2.96
CA VAL A 83 -1.66 -15.31 3.21
C VAL A 83 -0.34 -15.09 2.50
N VAL A 84 -0.24 -13.94 1.82
CA VAL A 84 0.93 -13.52 1.06
C VAL A 84 1.20 -12.05 1.27
N MET A 85 2.46 -11.66 1.17
CA MET A 85 2.90 -10.27 1.26
C MET A 85 3.27 -9.72 -0.12
N ILE A 86 2.76 -8.52 -0.39
CA ILE A 86 3.12 -7.70 -1.55
C ILE A 86 3.51 -6.33 -1.03
N TYR A 87 4.51 -5.72 -1.66
CA TYR A 87 5.04 -4.43 -1.28
C TYR A 87 4.14 -3.26 -1.72
N PRO A 88 4.09 -2.16 -0.93
CA PRO A 88 3.45 -0.93 -1.39
C PRO A 88 4.25 -0.35 -2.57
N ALA A 89 3.57 0.43 -3.41
CA ALA A 89 4.28 1.18 -4.43
C ALA A 89 4.99 2.38 -3.81
N ILE A 90 6.19 2.68 -4.30
CA ILE A 90 7.00 3.79 -3.82
C ILE A 90 7.69 4.50 -4.97
N ALA A 91 7.79 5.82 -4.88
CA ALA A 91 8.46 6.61 -5.90
C ALA A 91 9.98 6.32 -5.91
N ASP A 92 10.55 6.21 -7.11
CA ASP A 92 11.96 5.89 -7.35
C ASP A 92 12.95 6.87 -6.70
N ASN A 93 12.59 8.15 -6.67
CA ASN A 93 13.36 9.18 -5.98
C ASN A 93 13.44 8.95 -4.47
N PHE A 94 12.36 8.49 -3.83
CA PHE A 94 12.36 8.13 -2.41
C PHE A 94 13.11 6.81 -2.16
N TRP A 95 12.91 5.82 -3.03
CA TRP A 95 13.61 4.53 -2.93
C TRP A 95 15.13 4.69 -2.87
N ARG A 96 15.67 5.67 -3.61
CA ARG A 96 17.10 5.99 -3.66
C ARG A 96 17.56 6.98 -2.60
N TYR A 97 16.65 7.53 -1.80
CA TYR A 97 16.98 8.53 -0.79
C TYR A 97 17.62 7.86 0.43
N GLN A 98 18.76 8.41 0.88
CA GLN A 98 19.42 8.09 2.17
C GLN A 98 19.51 6.58 2.49
N ASP A 99 19.93 5.76 1.53
CA ASP A 99 20.12 4.31 1.68
C ASP A 99 18.88 3.53 2.18
N ASN A 100 17.67 4.04 1.93
CA ASN A 100 16.42 3.32 2.21
C ASN A 100 16.42 1.89 1.65
N GLN A 101 17.12 1.66 0.52
CA GLN A 101 17.31 0.34 -0.07
C GLN A 101 17.92 -0.67 0.90
N ALA A 102 18.95 -0.27 1.66
CA ALA A 102 19.66 -1.16 2.57
C ALA A 102 18.76 -1.58 3.74
N VAL A 103 18.02 -0.64 4.33
CA VAL A 103 17.12 -0.98 5.45
C VAL A 103 15.93 -1.81 4.97
N ILE A 104 15.38 -1.50 3.80
CA ILE A 104 14.29 -2.30 3.23
C ILE A 104 14.77 -3.71 2.86
N ALA A 105 16.00 -3.86 2.35
CA ALA A 105 16.61 -5.16 2.09
C ALA A 105 16.80 -5.95 3.40
N GLN A 106 17.28 -5.33 4.48
CA GLN A 106 17.38 -5.97 5.79
C GLN A 106 16.03 -6.48 6.31
N LEU A 107 14.95 -5.70 6.15
CA LEU A 107 13.60 -6.13 6.52
C LEU A 107 13.13 -7.31 5.65
N TYR A 108 13.35 -7.24 4.33
CA TYR A 108 13.02 -8.32 3.39
C TYR A 108 13.72 -9.62 3.78
N ASP A 109 15.02 -9.56 4.04
CA ASP A 109 15.86 -10.71 4.42
C ASP A 109 15.45 -11.27 5.77
N TYR A 110 15.12 -10.40 6.74
CA TYR A 110 14.65 -10.82 8.05
C TYR A 110 13.34 -11.60 7.95
N ILE A 111 12.36 -11.09 7.18
CA ILE A 111 11.08 -11.77 6.94
C ILE A 111 11.28 -13.11 6.24
N ALA A 112 12.16 -13.17 5.23
CA ALA A 112 12.46 -14.39 4.49
C ALA A 112 13.14 -15.45 5.37
N THR A 113 14.20 -15.07 6.08
CA THR A 113 15.00 -15.97 6.92
C THR A 113 14.16 -16.59 8.05
N HIS A 114 13.26 -15.81 8.64
CA HIS A 114 12.40 -16.27 9.74
C HIS A 114 11.04 -16.80 9.26
N GLN A 115 10.83 -16.87 7.94
CA GLN A 115 9.60 -17.39 7.31
C GLN A 115 8.30 -16.75 7.87
N ILE A 116 8.37 -15.47 8.24
CA ILE A 116 7.28 -14.76 8.94
C ILE A 116 6.03 -14.71 8.07
N ILE A 117 6.20 -14.34 6.80
CA ILE A 117 5.14 -14.33 5.80
C ILE A 117 5.69 -14.66 4.43
N ARG A 118 4.92 -15.37 3.61
CA ARG A 118 5.32 -15.67 2.23
C ARG A 118 5.33 -14.38 1.39
N GLN A 119 6.51 -14.00 0.92
CA GLN A 119 6.71 -12.83 0.07
C GLN A 119 6.63 -13.24 -1.41
N LEU A 120 5.89 -12.48 -2.24
CA LEU A 120 5.69 -12.84 -3.65
C LEU A 120 6.58 -12.07 -4.64
N ALA A 121 7.27 -11.05 -4.16
CA ALA A 121 8.04 -10.13 -4.98
C ALA A 121 9.13 -9.47 -4.13
N LEU A 122 10.11 -8.87 -4.80
CA LEU A 122 11.08 -8.01 -4.16
C LEU A 122 10.47 -6.61 -3.92
N PRO A 123 10.93 -5.87 -2.90
CA PRO A 123 10.53 -4.48 -2.71
C PRO A 123 10.77 -3.61 -3.96
N SER A 124 11.88 -3.88 -4.67
CA SER A 124 12.26 -3.20 -5.92
C SER A 124 11.23 -3.35 -7.04
N ASP A 125 10.46 -4.45 -7.06
CA ASP A 125 9.47 -4.71 -8.11
C ASP A 125 8.28 -3.74 -8.06
N TYR A 126 8.11 -3.05 -6.93
CA TYR A 126 7.05 -2.07 -6.68
C TYR A 126 7.56 -0.63 -6.64
N VAL A 127 8.83 -0.42 -7.00
CA VAL A 127 9.38 0.92 -7.24
C VAL A 127 8.85 1.42 -8.59
N LEU A 128 8.39 2.67 -8.61
CA LEU A 128 7.75 3.29 -9.75
C LEU A 128 8.35 4.67 -10.05
N PRO A 129 8.49 5.05 -11.33
CA PRO A 129 8.83 6.41 -11.70
C PRO A 129 7.89 7.45 -11.07
N LYS A 130 8.44 8.59 -10.62
CA LYS A 130 7.69 9.71 -10.02
C LYS A 130 6.40 10.09 -10.75
N GLN A 131 6.36 10.00 -12.09
CA GLN A 131 5.18 10.34 -12.90
C GLN A 131 3.92 9.52 -12.58
N TYR A 132 4.08 8.34 -11.94
CA TYR A 132 2.97 7.49 -11.52
C TYR A 132 2.36 7.89 -10.17
N PHE A 133 2.80 9.00 -9.57
CA PHE A 133 2.35 9.49 -8.28
C PHE A 133 1.63 10.83 -8.41
N PHE A 134 0.70 11.08 -7.49
CA PHE A 134 -0.16 12.25 -7.47
C PHE A 134 0.46 13.39 -6.66
N ASP A 135 0.64 13.23 -5.34
CA ASP A 135 1.11 14.32 -4.48
C ASP A 135 2.13 13.91 -3.40
N THR A 136 2.21 12.62 -3.09
CA THR A 136 3.23 12.05 -2.19
C THR A 136 3.93 10.87 -2.86
N VAL A 137 5.01 10.39 -2.22
CA VAL A 137 5.79 9.23 -2.69
C VAL A 137 5.07 7.89 -2.56
N TYR A 138 3.84 7.87 -2.00
CA TYR A 138 3.01 6.68 -1.81
C TYR A 138 1.64 6.81 -2.48
N HIS A 139 1.22 8.02 -2.88
CA HIS A 139 -0.08 8.25 -3.47
C HIS A 139 -0.02 8.16 -4.99
N LEU A 140 -0.58 7.11 -5.56
CA LEU A 140 -0.55 6.86 -7.00
C LEU A 140 -1.54 7.74 -7.76
N SER A 141 -1.15 8.19 -8.96
CA SER A 141 -2.07 8.75 -9.96
C SER A 141 -2.99 7.66 -10.54
N ALA A 142 -3.95 8.03 -11.40
CA ALA A 142 -4.78 7.05 -12.10
C ALA A 142 -3.94 6.05 -12.92
N GLU A 143 -2.95 6.56 -13.66
CA GLU A 143 -2.00 5.73 -14.43
C GLU A 143 -1.15 4.85 -13.51
N GLY A 144 -0.67 5.40 -12.38
CA GLY A 144 0.09 4.64 -11.40
C GLY A 144 -0.71 3.49 -10.77
N ARG A 145 -2.01 3.71 -10.51
CA ARG A 145 -2.93 2.65 -10.06
C ARG A 145 -3.05 1.54 -11.11
N GLN A 146 -3.26 1.90 -12.38
CA GLN A 146 -3.36 0.90 -13.45
C GLN A 146 -2.07 0.08 -13.57
N MET A 147 -0.92 0.74 -13.54
CA MET A 147 0.38 0.08 -13.53
C MET A 147 0.47 -0.90 -12.36
N ARG A 148 0.23 -0.42 -11.12
CA ARG A 148 0.33 -1.24 -9.91
C ARG A 148 -0.60 -2.44 -9.97
N THR A 149 -1.85 -2.25 -10.38
CA THR A 149 -2.83 -3.32 -10.53
C THR A 149 -2.33 -4.40 -11.49
N LYS A 150 -1.77 -4.02 -12.64
CA LYS A 150 -1.19 -4.98 -13.60
C LYS A 150 -0.04 -5.78 -12.98
N ARG A 151 0.88 -5.14 -12.26
CA ARG A 151 1.97 -5.83 -11.55
C ARG A 151 1.45 -6.79 -10.49
N VAL A 152 0.54 -6.35 -9.63
CA VAL A 152 -0.07 -7.19 -8.59
C VAL A 152 -0.77 -8.41 -9.20
N ALA A 153 -1.57 -8.20 -10.23
CA ALA A 153 -2.26 -9.29 -10.92
C ALA A 153 -1.28 -10.31 -11.50
N GLN A 154 -0.19 -9.84 -12.12
CA GLN A 154 0.85 -10.72 -12.65
C GLN A 154 1.60 -11.47 -11.54
N THR A 155 1.99 -10.79 -10.46
CA THR A 155 2.62 -11.41 -9.29
C THR A 155 1.75 -12.52 -8.70
N LEU A 156 0.46 -12.25 -8.52
CA LEU A 156 -0.50 -13.23 -7.98
C LEU A 156 -0.67 -14.42 -8.93
N LYS A 157 -0.81 -14.18 -10.24
CA LYS A 157 -0.96 -15.23 -11.25
C LYS A 157 0.24 -16.19 -11.26
N THR A 158 1.45 -15.66 -11.17
CA THR A 158 2.68 -16.48 -11.13
C THR A 158 2.81 -17.24 -9.80
N ALA A 159 2.45 -16.61 -8.68
CA ALA A 159 2.72 -17.16 -7.35
C ALA A 159 1.66 -18.15 -6.83
N LEU A 160 0.43 -18.07 -7.33
CA LEU A 160 -0.72 -18.86 -6.87
C LEU A 160 -1.35 -19.62 -8.05
N PRO A 161 -0.79 -20.78 -8.46
CA PRO A 161 -1.26 -21.54 -9.63
C PRO A 161 -2.73 -21.95 -9.56
N VAL A 162 -3.30 -22.09 -8.36
CA VAL A 162 -4.74 -22.35 -8.16
C VAL A 162 -5.60 -21.24 -8.77
N LEU A 163 -5.13 -19.98 -8.82
CA LEU A 163 -5.80 -18.88 -9.51
C LEU A 163 -5.67 -18.95 -11.04
N ALA A 164 -4.62 -19.60 -11.58
CA ALA A 164 -4.51 -19.82 -13.01
C ALA A 164 -5.58 -20.81 -13.49
N CYS A 165 -5.86 -21.85 -12.70
CA CYS A 165 -6.87 -22.87 -13.00
C CYS A 165 -8.32 -22.30 -13.00
N LEU A 166 -8.62 -21.33 -12.14
CA LEU A 166 -9.96 -20.71 -12.08
C LEU A 166 -10.37 -19.95 -13.35
N ASN A 167 -9.41 -19.41 -14.11
CA ASN A 167 -9.70 -18.76 -15.40
C ASN A 167 -9.97 -19.78 -16.51
N ASP A 168 -9.29 -20.93 -16.47
CA ASP A 168 -9.49 -22.01 -17.44
C ASP A 168 -10.83 -22.74 -17.19
N CYS A 169 -11.28 -22.83 -15.93
CA CYS A 169 -12.60 -23.38 -15.58
C CYS A 169 -13.79 -22.47 -15.96
N ARG A 170 -13.59 -21.14 -16.02
CA ARG A 170 -14.64 -20.20 -16.48
C ARG A 170 -14.79 -20.16 -18.00
N ASN A 171 -13.69 -20.31 -18.74
CA ASN A 171 -13.76 -20.35 -20.21
C ASN A 171 -14.25 -21.70 -20.77
N SER A 172 -14.31 -22.74 -19.93
CA SER A 172 -14.89 -24.05 -20.26
C SER A 172 -16.36 -24.20 -19.83
N SER A 173 -16.97 -23.15 -19.25
CA SER A 173 -18.38 -23.13 -18.82
C SER A 173 -19.23 -22.10 -19.56
N THR A 174 -19.06 -21.99 -20.89
CA THR A 174 -20.07 -21.37 -21.79
C THR A 174 -21.30 -22.27 -21.98
N ALA A 175 -21.80 -22.88 -20.90
CA ALA A 175 -23.11 -23.49 -20.86
C ALA A 175 -24.08 -22.49 -20.21
N SER A 176 -24.81 -21.80 -21.08
CA SER A 176 -26.08 -21.11 -20.88
C SER A 176 -26.70 -21.19 -19.47
N HIS A 177 -26.65 -20.08 -18.73
CA HIS A 177 -27.69 -19.76 -17.77
C HIS A 177 -28.17 -18.32 -17.99
N PRO A 178 -29.42 -18.12 -18.44
CA PRO A 178 -30.03 -16.81 -18.44
C PRO A 178 -30.46 -16.52 -17.01
N TYR A 179 -29.92 -15.46 -16.41
CA TYR A 179 -30.52 -14.91 -15.19
C TYR A 179 -31.67 -13.97 -15.59
N PRO A 180 -32.79 -14.00 -14.84
CA PRO A 180 -33.94 -13.11 -15.02
C PRO A 180 -33.62 -11.64 -14.72
#